data_AF-A0AAE1X468-F1
#
_entry.id   AF-A0AAE1X468-F1
#
_cell.length_a   1.000
_cell.length_b   1.000
_cell.length_c   1.000
_cell.angle_alpha   90.00
_cell.angle_beta   90.00
_cell.angle_gamma   90.00
#
_symmetry.space_group_name_H-M   'P 1'
#
loop_
_entity.id
_entity.type
_entity.pdbx_description
1 polymer ?
#
loop_
_entity_poly.entity_id
_entity_poly.type
_entity_poly.pdbx_seq_one_letter_code
_entity_poly.pdbx_strand_id
1 'polypeptide(L)'
;MPPQWTFICLSLILAAVSSADVRGAGHTVPLRTTPEGNLRMRDGAPFKIALFADLHFGEDAWTEWGPRQDVNSVGVMAAVLEKEQPDFVVYLGDVITANNIMIKNASIYWDQAVSPARVRGIPWSSVFGNHDDAPFEWPMEWFSETGIPQLHCPATNASFLVIFKVL
;
A
#
# COMPACT_ATOMS: atom_id res chain seq x y z
N MET A 1 -46.41 -14.23 -35.20
CA MET A 1 -45.31 -13.24 -35.22
C MET A 1 -44.83 -13.09 -33.78
N PRO A 2 -43.54 -13.27 -33.47
CA PRO A 2 -43.03 -13.22 -32.10
C PRO A 2 -42.83 -11.77 -31.62
N PRO A 3 -42.79 -11.53 -30.29
CA PRO A 3 -42.57 -10.20 -29.74
C PRO A 3 -41.13 -9.74 -29.96
N GLN A 4 -41.02 -8.48 -30.35
CA GLN A 4 -39.80 -7.76 -30.67
C GLN A 4 -39.18 -7.19 -29.39
N TRP A 5 -38.04 -7.75 -28.97
CA TRP A 5 -37.25 -7.23 -27.86
C TRP A 5 -36.32 -6.13 -28.38
N THR A 6 -36.54 -4.90 -27.90
CA THR A 6 -35.69 -3.75 -28.21
C THR A 6 -34.46 -3.80 -27.29
N PHE A 7 -33.28 -4.00 -27.85
CA PHE A 7 -32.02 -3.86 -27.12
C PHE A 7 -31.68 -2.37 -27.01
N ILE A 8 -31.77 -1.80 -25.81
CA ILE A 8 -31.26 -0.46 -25.52
C ILE A 8 -29.74 -0.59 -25.37
N CYS A 9 -28.99 -0.17 -26.38
CA CYS A 9 -27.56 0.05 -26.28
C CYS A 9 -27.32 1.27 -25.39
N LEU A 10 -26.89 1.05 -24.14
CA LEU A 10 -26.45 2.12 -23.27
C LEU A 10 -25.02 2.52 -23.66
N SER A 11 -24.90 3.56 -24.47
CA SER A 11 -23.61 4.16 -24.82
C SER A 11 -23.01 4.84 -23.58
N LEU A 12 -21.89 4.33 -23.08
CA LEU A 12 -21.08 5.02 -22.07
C LEU A 12 -20.48 6.29 -22.69
N ILE A 13 -20.95 7.45 -22.23
CA ILE A 13 -20.34 8.74 -22.54
C ILE A 13 -19.10 8.89 -21.64
N LEU A 14 -17.90 8.78 -22.20
CA LEU A 14 -16.69 9.26 -21.53
C LEU A 14 -16.74 10.80 -21.51
N ALA A 15 -17.05 11.38 -20.35
CA ALA A 15 -16.77 12.79 -20.11
C ALA A 15 -15.27 12.95 -19.87
N ALA A 16 -14.55 13.52 -20.84
CA ALA A 16 -13.19 13.98 -20.64
C ALA A 16 -13.20 15.16 -19.65
N VAL A 17 -12.72 14.93 -18.42
CA VAL A 17 -12.50 16.03 -17.47
C VAL A 17 -11.21 16.73 -17.88
N SER A 18 -11.35 17.94 -18.45
CA SER A 18 -10.23 18.84 -18.70
C SER A 18 -9.69 19.33 -17.36
N SER A 19 -8.46 18.95 -17.02
CA SER A 19 -7.79 19.42 -15.80
C SER A 19 -7.46 20.91 -15.93
N ALA A 20 -8.09 21.73 -15.08
CA ALA A 20 -7.67 23.11 -14.87
C ALA A 20 -6.31 23.13 -14.16
N ASP A 21 -5.41 23.98 -14.69
CA ASP A 21 -4.02 24.21 -14.26
C ASP A 21 -3.97 24.67 -12.80
N VAL A 22 -3.57 23.79 -11.87
CA VAL A 22 -3.17 24.17 -10.51
C VAL A 22 -1.65 24.29 -10.48
N ARG A 23 -1.17 25.53 -10.53
CA ARG A 23 0.24 25.88 -10.38
C ARG A 23 0.69 25.74 -8.93
N GLY A 24 0.97 24.50 -8.52
CA GLY A 24 1.88 24.18 -7.42
C GLY A 24 3.20 23.67 -8.02
N ALA A 25 4.34 24.00 -7.41
CA ALA A 25 5.64 23.46 -7.80
C ALA A 25 5.67 21.94 -7.56
N GLY A 26 5.09 21.18 -8.49
CA GLY A 26 5.05 19.73 -8.46
C GLY A 26 6.41 19.19 -8.86
N HIS A 27 7.06 18.48 -7.94
CA HIS A 27 8.10 17.54 -8.34
C HIS A 27 7.45 16.52 -9.28
N THR A 28 7.72 16.63 -10.57
CA THR A 28 7.33 15.62 -11.56
C THR A 28 8.13 14.36 -11.25
N VAL A 29 7.53 13.39 -10.56
CA VAL A 29 8.06 12.04 -10.50
C VAL A 29 7.81 11.43 -11.87
N PRO A 30 8.84 11.14 -12.68
CA PRO A 30 8.63 10.51 -13.97
C PRO A 30 8.09 9.09 -13.71
N LEU A 31 6.80 8.90 -13.91
CA LEU A 31 6.22 7.56 -13.93
C LEU A 31 6.77 6.84 -15.15
N ARG A 32 7.47 5.73 -14.92
CA ARG A 32 7.87 4.84 -16.02
C ARG A 32 6.60 4.19 -16.57
N THR A 33 6.17 4.68 -17.73
CA THR A 33 5.01 4.16 -18.47
C THR A 33 5.39 3.05 -19.46
N THR A 34 6.68 2.82 -19.67
CA THR A 34 7.21 1.69 -20.45
C THR A 34 7.35 0.47 -19.54
N PRO A 35 6.79 -0.70 -19.90
CA PRO A 35 6.94 -1.93 -19.12
C PRO A 35 8.42 -2.24 -18.87
N GLU A 36 8.80 -2.39 -17.60
CA GLU A 36 10.15 -2.82 -17.22
C GLU A 36 10.29 -4.34 -17.36
N GLY A 37 10.33 -4.81 -18.61
CA GLY A 37 10.47 -6.22 -18.91
C GLY A 37 9.27 -7.08 -18.46
N ASN A 38 9.28 -8.34 -18.88
CA ASN A 38 8.28 -9.32 -18.45
C ASN A 38 8.78 -10.06 -17.20
N LEU A 39 7.86 -10.44 -16.31
CA LEU A 39 8.16 -11.43 -15.28
C LEU A 39 8.68 -12.70 -15.96
N ARG A 40 9.86 -13.16 -15.56
CA ARG A 40 10.53 -14.31 -16.18
C ARG A 40 10.37 -15.53 -15.30
N MET A 41 9.93 -16.63 -15.89
CA MET A 41 10.01 -17.94 -15.25
C MET A 41 11.45 -18.45 -15.34
N ARG A 42 11.91 -19.14 -14.30
CA ARG A 42 13.17 -19.88 -14.33
C ARG A 42 12.99 -21.15 -15.16
N ASP A 43 13.95 -21.45 -16.03
CA ASP A 43 13.88 -22.63 -16.90
C ASP A 43 13.73 -23.92 -16.09
N GLY A 44 12.68 -24.70 -16.38
CA GLY A 44 12.39 -25.97 -15.72
C GLY A 44 11.93 -25.89 -14.27
N ALA A 45 11.64 -24.69 -13.74
CA ALA A 45 11.15 -24.51 -12.37
C ALA A 45 9.75 -23.86 -12.32
N PRO A 46 8.92 -24.19 -11.32
CA PRO A 46 7.65 -23.51 -11.13
C PRO A 46 7.87 -22.04 -10.76
N PHE A 47 6.99 -21.18 -11.26
CA PHE A 47 6.94 -19.78 -10.84
C PHE A 47 6.31 -19.69 -9.44
N LYS A 48 7.03 -19.12 -8.48
CA LYS A 48 6.59 -19.05 -7.08
C LYS A 48 6.11 -17.66 -6.73
N ILE A 49 4.93 -17.59 -6.13
CA ILE A 49 4.33 -16.35 -5.62
C ILE A 49 4.22 -16.48 -4.10
N ALA A 50 4.80 -15.54 -3.37
CA ALA A 50 4.55 -15.39 -1.94
C ALA A 50 3.38 -14.41 -1.72
N LEU A 51 2.48 -14.77 -0.81
CA LEU A 51 1.30 -13.99 -0.47
C LEU A 51 1.41 -13.51 0.97
N PHE A 52 1.22 -12.22 1.19
CA PHE A 52 1.10 -11.61 2.52
C PHE A 52 -0.21 -10.83 2.59
N ALA A 53 -0.89 -10.87 3.72
CA ALA A 53 -2.19 -10.26 3.92
C ALA A 53 -2.30 -9.76 5.36
N ASP A 54 -3.16 -8.78 5.61
CA ASP A 54 -3.56 -8.34 6.95
C ASP A 54 -2.35 -8.06 7.85
N LEU A 55 -1.37 -7.32 7.31
CA LEU A 55 -0.13 -7.03 8.01
C LEU A 55 -0.29 -5.90 9.04
N HIS A 56 -1.23 -4.98 8.80
CA HIS A 56 -1.60 -3.90 9.73
C HIS A 56 -0.40 -3.11 10.27
N PHE A 57 0.56 -2.75 9.40
CA PHE A 57 1.70 -1.95 9.83
C PHE A 57 1.24 -0.59 10.39
N GLY A 58 1.82 -0.20 11.52
CA GLY A 58 1.50 1.04 12.22
C GLY A 58 0.29 0.98 13.14
N GLU A 59 -0.19 -0.22 13.47
CA GLU A 59 -1.13 -0.43 14.58
C GLU A 59 -0.48 -0.10 15.94
N ASP A 60 -1.21 0.63 16.78
CA ASP A 60 -0.84 1.07 18.13
C ASP A 60 0.59 1.65 18.22
N ALA A 61 0.95 2.46 17.23
CA ALA A 61 2.30 3.00 17.06
C ALA A 61 2.80 3.89 18.22
N TRP A 62 1.90 4.33 19.10
CA TRP A 62 2.21 5.09 20.32
C TRP A 62 2.53 4.21 21.54
N THR A 63 2.44 2.88 21.40
CA THR A 63 2.79 1.90 22.43
C THR A 63 4.11 1.21 22.11
N GLU A 64 4.69 0.48 23.06
CA GLU A 64 5.84 -0.40 22.77
C GLU A 64 5.42 -1.69 22.04
N TRP A 65 4.14 -2.06 22.09
CA TRP A 65 3.65 -3.31 21.54
C TRP A 65 3.55 -3.27 20.01
N GLY A 66 2.94 -2.22 19.46
CA GLY A 66 2.69 -2.06 18.02
C GLY A 66 3.97 -2.14 17.17
N PRO A 67 4.97 -1.27 17.40
CA PRO A 67 6.24 -1.32 16.68
C PRO A 67 6.97 -2.66 16.80
N ARG A 68 6.76 -3.41 17.89
CA ARG A 68 7.32 -4.76 18.03
C ARG A 68 6.64 -5.77 17.11
N GLN A 69 5.35 -5.63 16.85
CA GLN A 69 4.66 -6.48 15.87
C GLN A 69 5.13 -6.20 14.46
N ASP A 70 5.30 -4.93 14.09
CA ASP A 70 5.86 -4.56 12.78
C ASP A 70 7.24 -5.20 12.55
N VAL A 71 8.11 -5.20 13.57
CA VAL A 71 9.43 -5.88 13.52
C VAL A 71 9.28 -7.39 13.38
N ASN A 72 8.35 -8.01 14.11
CA ASN A 72 8.10 -9.45 14.02
C ASN A 72 7.59 -9.84 12.62
N SER A 73 6.66 -9.07 12.06
CA SER A 73 6.14 -9.24 10.69
C SER A 73 7.26 -9.14 9.66
N VAL A 74 8.15 -8.15 9.77
CA VAL A 74 9.36 -8.06 8.93
C VAL A 74 10.22 -9.32 9.05
N GLY A 75 10.43 -9.82 10.27
CA GLY A 75 11.21 -11.03 10.52
C GLY A 75 10.62 -12.27 9.85
N VAL A 76 9.31 -12.50 9.99
CA VAL A 76 8.61 -13.63 9.38
C VAL A 76 8.63 -13.53 7.86
N MET A 77 8.29 -12.35 7.30
CA MET A 77 8.33 -12.13 5.85
C MET A 77 9.75 -12.38 5.30
N ALA A 78 10.78 -11.83 5.95
CA ALA A 78 12.16 -12.03 5.55
C ALA A 78 12.57 -13.51 5.54
N ALA A 79 12.20 -14.26 6.58
CA ALA A 79 12.50 -15.69 6.70
C ALA A 79 11.78 -16.52 5.62
N VAL A 80 10.52 -16.22 5.32
CA VAL A 80 9.77 -16.88 4.25
C VAL A 80 10.41 -16.60 2.89
N LEU A 81 10.73 -15.34 2.59
CA LEU A 81 11.33 -14.96 1.31
C LEU A 81 12.73 -15.55 1.12
N GLU A 82 13.52 -15.67 2.20
CA GLU A 82 14.83 -16.32 2.17
C GLU A 82 14.73 -17.83 1.92
N LYS A 83 13.81 -18.51 2.62
CA LYS A 83 13.64 -19.95 2.50
C LYS A 83 13.03 -20.36 1.17
N GLU A 84 11.94 -19.71 0.78
CA GLU A 84 11.13 -20.12 -0.36
C GLU A 84 11.62 -19.52 -1.67
N GLN A 85 12.42 -18.44 -1.66
CA GLN A 85 12.95 -17.79 -2.87
C GLN A 85 11.90 -17.63 -3.98
N PRO A 86 10.79 -16.89 -3.72
CA PRO A 86 9.74 -16.68 -4.69
C PRO A 86 10.20 -15.75 -5.82
N ASP A 87 9.51 -15.85 -6.95
CA ASP A 87 9.76 -15.02 -8.14
C ASP A 87 8.92 -13.73 -8.11
N PHE A 88 7.87 -13.69 -7.27
CA PHE A 88 6.97 -12.54 -7.11
C PHE A 88 6.35 -12.49 -5.71
N VAL A 89 6.00 -11.29 -5.25
CA VAL A 89 5.26 -11.09 -3.98
C VAL A 89 3.95 -10.36 -4.25
N VAL A 90 2.85 -10.82 -3.64
CA VAL A 90 1.58 -10.11 -3.65
C VAL A 90 1.15 -9.79 -2.22
N TYR A 91 0.85 -8.53 -1.97
CA TYR A 91 0.19 -8.07 -0.77
C TYR A 91 -1.33 -8.02 -1.02
N LEU A 92 -2.11 -8.73 -0.21
CA LEU A 92 -3.54 -8.99 -0.44
C LEU A 92 -4.47 -7.94 0.21
N GLY A 93 -3.92 -6.83 0.68
CA GLY A 93 -4.67 -5.77 1.35
C GLY A 93 -4.42 -5.73 2.86
N ASP A 94 -4.88 -4.65 3.47
CA ASP A 94 -4.69 -4.30 4.89
C ASP A 94 -3.19 -4.39 5.27
N VAL A 95 -2.37 -3.80 4.40
CA VAL A 95 -0.92 -3.74 4.55
C VAL A 95 -0.54 -2.76 5.64
N ILE A 96 -1.20 -1.60 5.66
CA ILE A 96 -1.10 -0.61 6.73
C ILE A 96 -2.44 -0.43 7.42
N THR A 97 -2.41 -0.03 8.69
CA THR A 97 -3.66 0.15 9.46
C THR A 97 -4.42 1.42 9.05
N ALA A 98 -3.72 2.46 8.61
CA ALA A 98 -4.17 3.83 8.27
C ALA A 98 -5.08 4.54 9.30
N ASN A 99 -6.23 3.98 9.67
CA ASN A 99 -7.14 4.56 10.67
C ASN A 99 -6.47 4.76 12.03
N ASN A 100 -5.39 4.02 12.32
CA ASN A 100 -4.60 4.13 13.54
C ASN A 100 -3.28 4.91 13.36
N ILE A 101 -3.02 5.49 12.17
CA ILE A 101 -1.78 6.20 11.84
C ILE A 101 -2.03 7.70 11.70
N MET A 102 -1.32 8.53 12.48
CA MET A 102 -1.38 9.99 12.28
C MET A 102 -0.88 10.35 10.87
N ILE A 103 -1.81 10.90 10.08
CA ILE A 103 -1.84 10.99 8.60
C ILE A 103 -0.53 11.43 7.94
N LYS A 104 0.28 12.27 8.59
CA LYS A 104 1.46 12.87 7.96
C LYS A 104 2.55 11.84 7.59
N ASN A 105 2.58 10.66 8.22
CA ASN A 105 3.69 9.71 8.09
C ASN A 105 3.31 8.32 7.56
N ALA A 106 2.11 8.09 7.02
CA ALA A 106 1.69 6.75 6.58
C ALA A 106 2.65 6.07 5.58
N SER A 107 3.39 6.85 4.78
CA SER A 107 4.41 6.33 3.85
C SER A 107 5.53 5.53 4.51
N ILE A 108 5.88 5.77 5.77
CA ILE A 108 6.95 5.01 6.46
C ILE A 108 6.53 3.56 6.71
N TYR A 109 5.24 3.33 6.95
CA TYR A 109 4.71 1.99 7.21
C TYR A 109 4.62 1.18 5.93
N TRP A 110 4.24 1.82 4.82
CA TRP A 110 4.38 1.21 3.51
C TRP A 110 5.83 0.86 3.18
N ASP A 111 6.76 1.79 3.43
CA ASP A 111 8.20 1.57 3.22
C ASP A 111 8.71 0.34 3.98
N GLN A 112 8.29 0.21 5.24
CA GLN A 112 8.65 -0.88 6.13
C GLN A 112 7.99 -2.21 5.69
N ALA A 113 6.69 -2.21 5.40
CA ALA A 113 5.93 -3.41 5.03
C ALA A 113 6.44 -4.05 3.73
N VAL A 114 6.80 -3.23 2.75
CA VAL A 114 7.33 -3.71 1.45
C VAL A 114 8.84 -3.98 1.48
N SER A 115 9.53 -3.57 2.56
CA SER A 115 10.98 -3.70 2.67
C SER A 115 11.50 -5.12 2.44
N PRO A 116 10.87 -6.22 2.93
CA PRO A 116 11.43 -7.56 2.74
C PRO A 116 11.53 -7.97 1.27
N ALA A 117 10.54 -7.62 0.46
CA ALA A 117 10.55 -7.85 -0.99
C ALA A 117 11.49 -6.88 -1.70
N ARG A 118 11.38 -5.58 -1.37
CA ARG A 118 12.15 -4.50 -2.01
C ARG A 118 13.66 -4.68 -1.87
N VAL A 119 14.16 -4.96 -0.66
CA VAL A 119 15.62 -5.10 -0.43
C VAL A 119 16.21 -6.33 -1.11
N ARG A 120 15.36 -7.32 -1.44
CA ARG A 120 15.75 -8.52 -2.20
C ARG A 120 15.60 -8.33 -3.71
N GLY A 121 15.08 -7.19 -4.16
CA GLY A 121 14.78 -6.94 -5.57
C GLY A 121 13.70 -7.86 -6.13
N ILE A 122 12.83 -8.44 -5.28
CA ILE A 122 11.72 -9.27 -5.74
C ILE A 122 10.61 -8.31 -6.21
N PRO A 123 10.14 -8.44 -7.48
CA PRO A 123 9.00 -7.64 -7.94
C PRO A 123 7.76 -7.94 -7.10
N TRP A 124 6.98 -6.91 -6.79
CA TRP A 124 5.82 -7.03 -5.93
C TRP A 124 4.65 -6.19 -6.42
N SER A 125 3.45 -6.57 -6.02
CA SER A 125 2.24 -5.77 -6.17
C SER A 125 1.40 -5.81 -4.91
N SER A 126 0.48 -4.86 -4.77
CA SER A 126 -0.51 -4.83 -3.70
C SER A 126 -1.89 -4.61 -4.28
N VAL A 127 -2.89 -5.24 -3.68
CA VAL A 127 -4.27 -4.73 -3.69
C VAL A 127 -4.48 -3.92 -2.41
N PHE A 128 -5.46 -3.02 -2.40
CA PHE A 128 -5.79 -2.20 -1.24
C PHE A 128 -6.97 -2.85 -0.52
N GLY A 129 -6.79 -3.11 0.78
CA GLY A 129 -7.86 -3.51 1.68
C GLY A 129 -8.62 -2.29 2.22
N ASN A 130 -9.56 -2.53 3.13
CA ASN A 130 -10.37 -1.45 3.72
C ASN A 130 -9.57 -0.58 4.69
N HIS A 131 -8.43 -1.05 5.20
CA HIS A 131 -7.55 -0.26 6.06
C HIS A 131 -6.59 0.62 5.27
N ASP A 132 -6.15 0.23 4.07
CA ASP A 132 -5.03 0.88 3.38
C ASP A 132 -5.27 2.35 2.99
N ASP A 133 -6.52 2.81 2.95
CA ASP A 133 -6.90 4.22 2.78
C ASP A 133 -7.93 4.73 3.81
N ALA A 134 -8.09 4.01 4.92
CA ALA A 134 -9.08 4.35 5.92
C ALA A 134 -8.83 5.73 6.54
N PRO A 135 -9.90 6.51 6.83
CA PRO A 135 -9.77 7.78 7.53
C PRO A 135 -9.21 7.55 8.93
N PHE A 136 -8.36 8.46 9.40
CA PHE A 136 -7.84 8.42 10.76
C PHE A 136 -8.98 8.48 11.79
N GLU A 137 -8.99 7.51 12.70
CA GLU A 137 -9.91 7.42 13.82
C GLU A 137 -9.18 7.82 15.09
N TRP A 138 -9.70 8.85 15.76
CA TRP A 138 -9.11 9.33 17.01
C TRP A 138 -9.41 8.35 18.14
N PRO A 139 -8.39 7.82 18.85
CA PRO A 139 -8.61 7.00 20.03
C PRO A 139 -9.36 7.79 21.08
N MET A 140 -10.45 7.25 21.62
CA MET A 140 -11.28 7.96 22.60
C MET A 140 -10.49 8.23 23.89
N GLU A 141 -9.51 7.39 24.20
CA GLU A 141 -8.61 7.52 25.35
C GLU A 141 -7.77 8.80 25.29
N TRP A 142 -7.49 9.34 24.10
CA TRP A 142 -6.74 10.58 23.92
C TRP A 142 -7.54 11.82 24.34
N PHE A 143 -8.86 11.69 24.50
CA PHE A 143 -9.74 12.73 25.04
C PHE A 143 -10.02 12.56 26.55
N SER A 144 -9.27 11.70 27.25
CA SER A 144 -9.31 11.57 28.71
C SER A 144 -8.64 12.76 29.41
N GLU A 145 -8.74 12.83 30.76
CA GLU A 145 -8.08 13.87 31.58
C GLU A 145 -6.56 13.97 31.35
N THR A 146 -5.93 12.92 30.83
CA THR A 146 -4.48 12.89 30.52
C THR A 146 -4.12 13.61 29.23
N GLY A 147 -5.10 13.91 28.36
CA GLY A 147 -4.94 14.69 27.14
C GLY A 147 -4.32 13.94 25.96
N ILE A 148 -4.20 14.65 24.83
CA ILE A 148 -3.65 14.13 23.58
C ILE A 148 -2.13 13.89 23.75
N PRO A 149 -1.59 12.70 23.42
CA PRO A 149 -0.16 12.42 23.47
C PRO A 149 0.67 13.41 22.63
N GLN A 150 1.86 13.77 23.11
CA GLN A 150 2.74 14.70 22.39
C GLN A 150 3.38 14.04 21.17
N LEU A 151 3.22 14.69 20.01
CA LEU A 151 3.82 14.31 18.73
C LEU A 151 5.35 14.52 18.76
N HIS A 152 6.13 13.45 18.64
CA HIS A 152 7.57 13.52 18.41
C HIS A 152 7.89 13.24 16.94
N CYS A 153 8.30 14.28 16.20
CA CYS A 153 8.69 14.18 14.79
C CYS A 153 10.22 14.25 14.64
N PRO A 154 10.90 13.24 14.06
CA PRO A 154 12.32 13.36 13.71
C PRO A 154 12.55 14.27 12.49
N ALA A 155 13.75 14.87 12.43
CA ALA A 155 14.14 15.83 11.39
C ALA A 155 14.16 15.18 9.99
N THR A 156 13.64 15.93 9.01
CA THR A 156 13.30 15.50 7.65
C THR A 156 14.51 15.21 6.76
N ASN A 157 14.64 13.95 6.35
CA ASN A 157 15.20 13.52 5.06
C ASN A 157 14.46 12.24 4.66
N ALA A 158 13.27 12.38 4.07
CA ALA A 158 12.45 11.23 3.66
C ALA A 158 12.19 11.26 2.15
N SER A 159 12.46 10.14 1.50
CA SER A 159 12.06 9.84 0.13
C SER A 159 10.58 9.46 0.11
N PHE A 160 9.78 10.02 -0.79
CA PHE A 160 8.36 9.71 -0.88
C PHE A 160 8.13 8.49 -1.77
N LEU A 161 7.40 7.50 -1.24
CA LEU A 161 6.79 6.44 -2.04
C LEU A 161 5.39 6.92 -2.48
N VAL A 162 5.18 7.06 -3.79
CA VAL A 162 3.86 7.36 -4.37
C VAL A 162 3.18 6.04 -4.70
N ILE A 163 2.07 5.74 -4.03
CA ILE A 163 1.28 4.53 -4.29
C ILE A 163 0.01 4.95 -5.03
N PHE A 164 -0.20 4.40 -6.22
CA PHE A 164 -1.40 4.65 -7.02
C PHE A 164 -2.46 3.62 -6.66
N LYS A 165 -3.62 4.11 -6.20
CA LYS A 165 -4.85 3.33 -6.15
C LYS A 165 -5.36 3.19 -7.59
N VAL A 166 -5.28 1.99 -8.17
CA VAL A 166 -5.99 1.68 -9.41
C VAL A 166 -7.44 1.40 -9.01
N LEU A 167 -8.35 2.31 -9.38
CA LEU A 167 -9.80 2.15 -9.24
C LEU A 167 -10.38 1.42 -10.44
#